data_AF-X1STV0-F1
#
_entry.id   AF-X1STV0-F1
#
_cell.length_a   1.000
_cell.length_b   1.000
_cell.length_c   1.000
_cell.angle_alpha   90.00
_cell.angle_beta   90.00
_cell.angle_gamma   90.00
#
_symmetry.space_group_name_H-M   'P 1'
#
loop_
_entity.id
_entity.type
_entity.pdbx_description
1 polymer ?
#
loop_
_entity_poly.entity_id
_entity_poly.type
_entity_poly.pdbx_seq_one_letter_code
_entity_poly.pdbx_strand_id
1 'polypeptide(L)'
;MGQQKDIEDRAMVLNKVKTLLKEHDTFKAIEYINDQGEPQTVAKIYSKLVNDFYWKEKALTEVIVFSRAGIQYCLIKAQEIAKDDVEKAVQMKFMAKIISYNLASYTWPGWDEKGISISRSDLVIGLDAAKLNLRLAYELKKGAVPLSMAYWVLGAQYLALANYDEAIKAFTFSKEKAIEGNDKMNDLLASGYIGVTKIIQGSQKVEGEKELDKAIKGFKELNTEDAEFYIEQLKTVLKIFAN
;
A
#
# COMPACT_ATOMS: atom_id res chain seq x y z
N MET A 1 28.68 -10.17 0.23
CA MET A 1 29.22 -8.79 0.24
C MET A 1 28.20 -7.73 -0.22
N GLY A 2 27.45 -7.94 -1.31
CA GLY A 2 26.48 -6.93 -1.81
C GLY A 2 25.30 -6.60 -0.88
N GLN A 3 24.69 -7.59 -0.22
CA GLN A 3 23.58 -7.36 0.72
C GLN A 3 24.00 -6.60 1.98
N GLN A 4 25.17 -6.91 2.53
CA GLN A 4 25.69 -6.24 3.74
C GLN A 4 25.92 -4.75 3.50
N LYS A 5 26.53 -4.41 2.35
CA LYS A 5 26.74 -3.01 1.94
C LYS A 5 25.42 -2.26 1.75
N ASP A 6 24.42 -2.89 1.12
CA ASP A 6 23.10 -2.26 0.94
C ASP A 6 22.39 -1.96 2.27
N ILE A 7 22.59 -2.81 3.29
CA ILE A 7 22.06 -2.60 4.65
C ILE A 7 22.77 -1.42 5.32
N GLU A 8 24.10 -1.35 5.21
CA GLU A 8 24.91 -0.27 5.78
C GLU A 8 24.58 1.08 5.14
N ASP A 9 24.50 1.12 3.81
CA ASP A 9 24.13 2.32 3.04
C ASP A 9 22.72 2.80 3.42
N ARG A 10 21.77 1.87 3.57
CA ARG A 10 20.39 2.17 4.01
C ARG A 10 20.35 2.74 5.42
N ALA A 11 21.10 2.16 6.36
CA ALA A 11 21.15 2.63 7.74
C ALA A 11 21.78 4.03 7.84
N MET A 12 22.83 4.29 7.05
CA MET A 12 23.47 5.60 6.98
C MET A 12 22.49 6.68 6.48
N VAL A 13 21.74 6.40 5.40
CA VAL A 13 20.74 7.34 4.88
C VAL A 13 19.64 7.61 5.91
N LEU A 14 19.09 6.58 6.55
CA LEU A 14 18.07 6.74 7.58
C LEU A 14 18.57 7.63 8.74
N ASN A 15 19.77 7.35 9.25
CA ASN A 15 20.36 8.14 10.32
C ASN A 15 20.57 9.59 9.90
N LYS A 16 21.09 9.83 8.69
CA LYS A 16 21.29 11.19 8.19
C LYS A 16 19.97 11.94 8.05
N VAL A 17 18.93 11.29 7.52
CA VAL A 17 17.57 11.86 7.43
C VAL A 17 17.04 12.22 8.82
N LYS A 18 17.15 11.32 9.81
CA LYS A 18 16.72 11.60 11.20
C LYS A 18 17.46 12.78 11.81
N THR A 19 18.77 12.90 11.57
CA THR A 19 19.56 14.08 11.98
C THR A 19 19.01 15.35 11.34
N LEU A 20 18.76 15.35 10.03
CA LEU A 20 18.21 16.52 9.32
C LEU A 20 16.81 16.90 9.84
N LEU A 21 15.95 15.93 10.17
CA LEU A 21 14.64 16.21 10.77
C LEU A 21 14.75 16.84 12.16
N LYS A 22 15.77 16.45 12.94
CA LYS A 22 16.00 16.99 14.28
C LYS A 22 16.63 18.39 14.27
N GLU A 23 17.57 18.62 13.35
CA GLU A 23 18.37 19.84 13.30
C GLU A 23 17.79 20.91 12.36
N HIS A 24 16.94 20.50 11.41
CA HIS A 24 16.39 21.35 10.37
C HIS A 24 14.89 21.04 10.15
N ASP A 25 14.50 20.72 8.91
CA ASP A 25 13.13 20.42 8.51
C ASP A 25 13.07 19.28 7.48
N THR A 26 11.84 18.90 7.12
CA THR A 26 11.58 17.84 6.14
C THR A 26 12.08 18.17 4.74
N PHE A 27 12.11 19.44 4.34
CA PHE A 27 12.58 19.85 3.01
C PHE A 27 14.09 19.68 2.88
N LYS A 28 14.87 20.00 3.93
CA LYS A 28 16.31 19.74 3.94
C LYS A 28 16.63 18.24 3.82
N ALA A 29 15.83 17.39 4.45
CA ALA A 29 15.95 15.94 4.31
C ALA A 29 15.61 15.46 2.88
N ILE A 30 14.58 16.05 2.26
CA ILE A 30 14.18 15.76 0.87
C ILE A 30 15.27 16.20 -0.12
N GLU A 31 15.86 17.38 0.05
CA GLU A 31 17.00 17.85 -0.74
C GLU A 31 18.17 16.86 -0.67
N TYR A 32 18.55 16.47 0.56
CA TYR A 32 19.60 15.48 0.76
C TYR A 32 19.34 14.17 0.00
N ILE A 33 18.11 13.63 0.06
CA ILE A 33 17.73 12.42 -0.66
C ILE A 33 17.80 12.62 -2.18
N ASN A 34 17.32 13.76 -2.68
CA ASN A 34 17.32 14.07 -4.10
C ASN A 34 18.73 14.22 -4.70
N ASP A 35 19.71 14.56 -3.86
CA ASP A 35 21.12 14.70 -4.24
C ASP A 35 21.91 13.37 -4.18
N GLN A 36 21.27 12.23 -3.87
CA GLN A 36 21.94 10.92 -3.74
C GLN A 36 22.25 10.21 -5.08
N GLY A 37 22.27 10.95 -6.19
CA GLY A 37 22.71 10.48 -7.50
C GLY A 37 21.57 10.28 -8.50
N GLU A 38 21.69 9.24 -9.33
CA GLU A 38 20.77 9.01 -10.45
C GLU A 38 19.30 8.82 -10.00
N PRO A 39 18.32 9.23 -10.82
CA PRO A 39 16.90 9.19 -10.44
C PRO A 39 16.39 7.85 -9.91
N GLN A 40 16.85 6.72 -10.46
CA GLN A 40 16.45 5.40 -10.00
C GLN A 40 17.02 5.07 -8.61
N THR A 41 18.21 5.57 -8.30
CA THR A 41 18.83 5.43 -6.97
C THR A 41 18.02 6.21 -5.95
N VAL A 42 17.69 7.47 -6.25
CA VAL A 42 16.86 8.33 -5.41
C VAL A 42 15.47 7.70 -5.18
N ALA A 43 14.82 7.18 -6.22
CA ALA A 43 13.53 6.50 -6.11
C ALA A 43 13.58 5.27 -5.18
N LYS A 44 14.65 4.47 -5.28
CA LYS A 44 14.88 3.32 -4.38
C LYS A 44 15.11 3.77 -2.94
N ILE A 45 15.82 4.87 -2.72
CA ILE A 45 16.03 5.44 -1.39
C ILE A 45 14.68 5.81 -0.75
N TYR A 46 13.83 6.57 -1.45
CA TYR A 46 12.49 6.89 -0.93
C TYR A 46 11.69 5.64 -0.57
N SER A 47 11.65 4.64 -1.46
CA SER A 47 10.90 3.41 -1.21
C SER A 47 11.42 2.65 0.02
N LYS A 48 12.74 2.56 0.22
CA LYS A 48 13.34 1.88 1.37
C LYS A 48 13.16 2.66 2.66
N LEU A 49 13.30 3.98 2.60
CA LEU A 49 13.18 4.89 3.73
C LEU A 49 11.76 4.89 4.29
N VAL A 50 10.75 4.92 3.43
CA VAL A 50 9.33 4.78 3.82
C VAL A 50 9.09 3.48 4.59
N ASN A 51 9.68 2.37 4.13
CA ASN A 51 9.57 1.09 4.85
C ASN A 51 10.28 1.12 6.21
N ASP A 52 11.43 1.78 6.32
CA ASP A 52 12.14 1.91 7.60
C ASP A 52 11.34 2.74 8.61
N PHE A 53 10.81 3.89 8.18
CA PHE A 53 10.00 4.72 9.07
C PHE A 53 8.77 4.00 9.57
N TYR A 54 8.11 3.20 8.73
CA TYR A 54 6.96 2.42 9.17
C TYR A 54 7.35 1.28 10.12
N TRP A 55 8.27 0.39 9.70
CA TRP A 55 8.53 -0.85 10.44
C TRP A 55 9.45 -0.67 11.63
N LYS A 56 10.46 0.20 11.53
CA LYS A 56 11.49 0.38 12.58
C LYS A 56 11.16 1.55 13.50
N GLU A 57 10.78 2.68 12.94
CA GLU A 57 10.61 3.92 13.72
C GLU A 57 9.16 4.13 14.17
N LYS A 58 8.18 3.42 13.59
CA LYS A 58 6.74 3.60 13.83
C LYS A 58 6.30 5.07 13.61
N ALA A 59 6.91 5.72 12.63
CA ALA A 59 6.86 7.16 12.42
C ALA A 59 5.98 7.49 11.20
N LEU A 60 4.65 7.48 11.40
CA LEU A 60 3.69 7.61 10.29
C LEU A 60 3.74 8.98 9.60
N THR A 61 4.03 10.05 10.34
CA THR A 61 4.19 11.39 9.76
C THR A 61 5.31 11.40 8.71
N GLU A 62 6.46 10.81 9.03
CA GLU A 62 7.60 10.68 8.13
C GLU A 62 7.29 9.75 6.96
N VAL A 63 6.58 8.64 7.20
CA VAL A 63 6.05 7.78 6.12
C VAL A 63 5.26 8.60 5.12
N ILE A 64 4.33 9.44 5.57
CA ILE A 64 3.49 10.28 4.71
C ILE A 64 4.34 11.30 3.94
N VAL A 65 5.19 12.05 4.63
CA VAL A 65 6.02 13.11 4.04
C VAL A 65 6.94 12.54 2.96
N PHE A 66 7.72 11.51 3.28
CA PHE A 66 8.69 10.94 2.34
C PHE A 66 8.02 10.11 1.24
N SER A 67 6.85 9.51 1.49
CA SER A 67 6.08 8.87 0.42
C SER A 67 5.61 9.90 -0.61
N ARG A 68 5.02 11.02 -0.17
CA ARG A 68 4.53 12.06 -1.09
C ARG A 68 5.68 12.70 -1.87
N ALA A 69 6.80 13.00 -1.21
CA ALA A 69 8.00 13.51 -1.87
C ALA A 69 8.56 12.52 -2.90
N GLY A 70 8.69 11.23 -2.53
CA GLY A 70 9.19 10.19 -3.43
C GLY A 70 8.27 9.94 -4.63
N ILE A 71 6.95 9.93 -4.42
CA ILE A 71 5.96 9.84 -5.50
C ILE A 71 6.11 11.02 -6.46
N GLN A 72 6.14 12.25 -5.94
CA GLN A 72 6.26 13.45 -6.76
C GLN A 72 7.57 13.46 -7.56
N TYR A 73 8.70 13.15 -6.90
CA TYR A 73 10.00 13.03 -7.55
C TYR A 73 9.96 12.04 -8.71
N CYS A 74 9.41 10.84 -8.47
CA CYS A 74 9.33 9.80 -9.49
C CYS A 74 8.48 10.22 -10.69
N LEU A 75 7.34 10.86 -10.47
CA LEU A 75 6.45 11.30 -11.55
C LEU A 75 7.05 12.44 -12.36
N ILE A 76 7.70 13.41 -11.72
CA ILE A 76 8.40 14.51 -12.42
C ILE A 76 9.55 13.95 -13.25
N LYS A 77 10.40 13.11 -12.66
CA LYS A 77 11.53 12.49 -13.38
C LYS A 77 11.07 11.60 -14.52
N ALA A 78 9.96 10.87 -14.35
CA ALA A 78 9.37 10.11 -15.46
C ALA A 78 9.00 11.01 -16.64
N GLN A 79 8.44 12.19 -16.41
CA GLN A 79 8.07 13.13 -17.48
C GLN A 79 9.30 13.73 -18.16
N GLU A 80 10.31 14.12 -17.39
CA GLU A 80 11.57 14.67 -17.90
C GLU A 80 12.30 13.64 -18.78
N ILE A 81 12.45 12.41 -18.28
CA ILE A 81 13.21 11.34 -18.93
C ILE A 81 12.46 10.76 -20.14
N ALA A 82 11.13 10.85 -20.18
CA ALA A 82 10.31 10.23 -21.25
C ALA A 82 10.66 10.73 -22.67
N LYS A 83 11.29 11.90 -22.80
CA LYS A 83 11.74 12.43 -24.09
C LYS A 83 12.94 11.66 -24.65
N ASP A 84 13.80 11.16 -23.77
CA ASP A 84 15.09 10.59 -24.12
C ASP A 84 15.13 9.08 -23.90
N ASP A 85 14.42 8.56 -22.89
CA ASP A 85 14.45 7.16 -22.48
C ASP A 85 13.09 6.72 -21.89
N VAL A 86 12.22 6.20 -22.76
CA VAL A 86 10.88 5.75 -22.39
C VAL A 86 10.91 4.62 -21.35
N GLU A 87 11.91 3.73 -21.42
CA GLU A 87 12.02 2.60 -20.50
C GLU A 87 12.33 3.09 -19.08
N LYS A 88 13.30 4.00 -18.93
CA LYS A 88 13.58 4.62 -17.64
C LYS A 88 12.40 5.41 -17.10
N ALA A 89 11.67 6.13 -17.95
CA ALA A 89 10.45 6.82 -17.53
C ALA A 89 9.39 5.85 -16.98
N VAL A 90 9.21 4.68 -17.62
CA VAL A 90 8.34 3.60 -17.14
C VAL A 90 8.82 3.06 -15.80
N GLN A 91 10.13 2.87 -15.60
CA GLN A 91 10.69 2.44 -14.32
C GLN A 91 10.41 3.47 -13.20
N MET A 92 10.52 4.76 -13.48
CA MET A 92 10.20 5.81 -12.51
C MET A 92 8.71 5.80 -12.13
N LYS A 93 7.80 5.67 -13.11
CA LYS A 93 6.36 5.49 -12.82
C LYS A 93 6.08 4.23 -12.00
N PHE A 94 6.82 3.15 -12.26
CA PHE A 94 6.70 1.92 -11.48
C PHE A 94 7.13 2.11 -10.01
N MET A 95 8.20 2.86 -9.77
CA MET A 95 8.60 3.24 -8.40
C MET A 95 7.54 4.10 -7.72
N ALA A 96 6.96 5.09 -8.41
CA ALA A 96 5.84 5.87 -7.89
C ALA A 96 4.65 4.98 -7.50
N LYS A 97 4.33 3.96 -8.32
CA LYS A 97 3.28 2.99 -8.02
C LYS A 97 3.56 2.22 -6.73
N ILE A 98 4.79 1.73 -6.54
CA ILE A 98 5.20 1.00 -5.32
C ILE A 98 5.04 1.89 -4.09
N ILE A 99 5.58 3.11 -4.13
CA ILE A 99 5.52 4.04 -2.99
C ILE A 99 4.05 4.40 -2.68
N SER A 100 3.22 4.59 -3.71
CA SER A 100 1.77 4.84 -3.53
C SER A 100 1.04 3.66 -2.88
N TYR A 101 1.39 2.42 -3.23
CA TYR A 101 0.84 1.24 -2.57
C TYR A 101 1.23 1.20 -1.09
N ASN A 102 2.51 1.45 -0.79
CA ASN A 102 3.01 1.41 0.58
C ASN A 102 2.36 2.51 1.42
N LEU A 103 2.24 3.73 0.90
CA LEU A 103 1.54 4.82 1.59
C LEU A 103 0.08 4.46 1.88
N ALA A 104 -0.64 3.92 0.90
CA ALA A 104 -2.01 3.46 1.10
C ALA A 104 -2.10 2.30 2.12
N SER A 105 -1.15 1.38 2.11
CA SER A 105 -1.13 0.27 3.07
C SER A 105 -0.83 0.77 4.49
N TYR A 106 0.19 1.61 4.66
CA TYR A 106 0.67 2.08 5.97
C TYR A 106 -0.25 3.08 6.66
N THR A 107 -1.17 3.68 5.90
CA THR A 107 -2.24 4.52 6.44
C THR A 107 -3.54 3.76 6.65
N TRP A 108 -3.54 2.42 6.54
CA TRP A 108 -4.74 1.62 6.76
C TRP A 108 -4.79 1.04 8.18
N PRO A 109 -5.83 1.33 8.98
CA PRO A 109 -5.91 0.89 10.37
C PRO A 109 -6.26 -0.58 10.53
N GLY A 110 -6.65 -1.27 9.45
CA GLY A 110 -6.93 -2.70 9.49
C GLY A 110 -5.73 -3.57 9.89
N TRP A 111 -4.49 -3.05 9.81
CA TRP A 111 -3.30 -3.75 10.26
C TRP A 111 -3.18 -3.88 11.79
N ASP A 112 -3.89 -3.06 12.58
CA ASP A 112 -3.77 -2.99 14.04
C ASP A 112 -2.31 -2.87 14.53
N GLU A 113 -1.48 -2.12 13.79
CA GLU A 113 -0.04 -2.08 14.04
C GLU A 113 0.29 -1.33 15.33
N LYS A 114 0.96 -2.01 16.26
CA LYS A 114 1.30 -1.46 17.57
C LYS A 114 2.23 -0.25 17.44
N GLY A 115 1.86 0.84 18.11
CA GLY A 115 2.65 2.06 18.16
C GLY A 115 2.38 3.02 17.00
N ILE A 116 1.44 2.70 16.11
CA ILE A 116 1.00 3.58 15.03
C ILE A 116 -0.44 4.03 15.32
N SER A 117 -0.64 5.34 15.32
CA SER A 117 -1.98 5.95 15.40
C SER A 117 -2.30 6.56 14.06
N ILE A 118 -3.48 6.22 13.52
CA ILE A 118 -3.94 6.68 12.21
C ILE A 118 -5.11 7.63 12.41
N SER A 119 -4.93 8.89 12.01
CA SER A 119 -5.96 9.91 12.04
C SER A 119 -6.84 9.87 10.78
N ARG A 120 -7.99 10.58 10.82
CA ARG A 120 -8.85 10.71 9.64
C ARG A 120 -8.14 11.39 8.46
N SER A 121 -7.25 12.36 8.71
CA SER A 121 -6.45 12.99 7.65
C SER A 121 -5.51 11.99 6.98
N ASP A 122 -4.94 11.05 7.75
CA ASP A 122 -4.06 10.01 7.20
C ASP A 122 -4.84 9.06 6.28
N LEU A 123 -6.09 8.73 6.63
CA LEU A 123 -6.98 7.92 5.78
C LEU A 123 -7.26 8.60 4.43
N VAL A 124 -7.49 9.92 4.42
CA VAL A 124 -7.73 10.65 3.17
C VAL A 124 -6.48 10.64 2.28
N ILE A 125 -5.29 10.76 2.88
CA ILE A 125 -4.00 10.62 2.19
C ILE A 125 -3.84 9.20 1.65
N GLY A 126 -4.19 8.19 2.44
CA GLY A 126 -4.18 6.79 2.03
C GLY A 126 -5.08 6.49 0.84
N LEU A 127 -6.31 7.04 0.85
CA LEU A 127 -7.25 6.91 -0.26
C LEU A 127 -6.72 7.56 -1.55
N ASP A 128 -6.13 8.75 -1.45
CA ASP A 128 -5.48 9.43 -2.59
C ASP A 128 -4.34 8.57 -3.17
N ALA A 129 -3.50 8.01 -2.29
CA ALA A 129 -2.40 7.12 -2.68
C ALA A 129 -2.91 5.81 -3.33
N ALA A 130 -4.00 5.23 -2.83
CA ALA A 130 -4.62 4.04 -3.42
C ALA A 130 -5.17 4.32 -4.84
N LYS A 131 -5.82 5.47 -5.04
CA LYS A 131 -6.31 5.91 -6.35
C LYS A 131 -5.14 6.11 -7.33
N LEU A 132 -4.06 6.75 -6.88
CA LEU A 132 -2.86 6.91 -7.69
C LEU A 132 -2.23 5.56 -8.06
N ASN A 133 -2.13 4.63 -7.10
CA ASN A 133 -1.61 3.29 -7.34
C ASN A 133 -2.40 2.56 -8.44
N LEU A 134 -3.73 2.62 -8.39
CA LEU A 134 -4.61 2.02 -9.39
C LEU A 134 -4.45 2.69 -10.76
N ARG A 135 -4.45 4.03 -10.82
CA ARG A 135 -4.20 4.76 -12.07
C ARG A 135 -2.87 4.33 -12.71
N LEU A 136 -1.80 4.29 -11.92
CA LEU A 136 -0.48 3.88 -12.40
C LEU A 136 -0.43 2.40 -12.81
N ALA A 137 -1.21 1.52 -12.16
CA ALA A 137 -1.33 0.13 -12.59
C ALA A 137 -1.88 0.02 -14.03
N TYR A 138 -2.89 0.82 -14.36
CA TYR A 138 -3.45 0.92 -15.71
C TYR A 138 -2.48 1.55 -16.70
N GLU A 139 -1.88 2.70 -16.36
CA GLU A 139 -0.91 3.37 -17.25
C GLU A 139 0.29 2.47 -17.59
N LEU A 140 0.75 1.67 -16.62
CA LEU A 140 1.85 0.73 -16.77
C LEU A 140 1.42 -0.62 -17.37
N LYS A 141 0.17 -0.75 -17.82
CA LYS A 141 -0.41 -1.97 -18.41
C LYS A 141 -0.10 -3.22 -17.56
N LYS A 142 -0.25 -3.10 -16.24
CA LYS A 142 -0.03 -4.24 -15.35
C LYS A 142 -1.09 -5.31 -15.60
N GLY A 143 -0.69 -6.57 -15.42
CA GLY A 143 -1.58 -7.71 -15.57
C GLY A 143 -2.66 -7.77 -14.48
N ALA A 144 -3.51 -8.79 -14.58
CA ALA A 144 -4.67 -8.95 -13.72
C ALA A 144 -4.33 -9.03 -12.23
N VAL A 145 -3.31 -9.81 -11.83
CA VAL A 145 -2.93 -9.95 -10.40
C VAL A 145 -2.51 -8.61 -9.75
N PRO A 146 -1.59 -7.81 -10.32
CA PRO A 146 -1.31 -6.47 -9.78
C PRO A 146 -2.51 -5.52 -9.76
N LEU A 147 -3.45 -5.64 -10.71
CA LEU A 147 -4.69 -4.86 -10.70
C LEU A 147 -5.63 -5.31 -9.58
N SER A 148 -5.71 -6.62 -9.31
CA SER A 148 -6.46 -7.17 -8.18
C SER A 148 -6.02 -6.54 -6.86
N MET A 149 -4.71 -6.48 -6.59
CA MET A 149 -4.18 -5.85 -5.37
C MET A 149 -4.37 -4.33 -5.34
N ALA A 150 -4.30 -3.65 -6.49
CA ALA A 150 -4.56 -2.21 -6.56
C ALA A 150 -6.03 -1.87 -6.23
N TYR A 151 -6.97 -2.71 -6.66
CA TYR A 151 -8.37 -2.61 -6.26
C TYR A 151 -8.60 -2.99 -4.80
N TRP A 152 -7.89 -4.02 -4.30
CA TRP A 152 -7.99 -4.43 -2.92
C TRP A 152 -7.60 -3.30 -1.95
N VAL A 153 -6.46 -2.66 -2.15
CA VAL A 153 -6.02 -1.55 -1.27
C VAL A 153 -6.94 -0.33 -1.38
N LEU A 154 -7.55 -0.10 -2.55
CA LEU A 154 -8.58 0.93 -2.72
C LEU A 154 -9.85 0.60 -1.92
N GLY A 155 -10.31 -0.64 -1.96
CA GLY A 155 -11.44 -1.11 -1.16
C GLY A 155 -11.18 -1.00 0.34
N ALA A 156 -9.97 -1.36 0.78
CA ALA A 156 -9.53 -1.25 2.17
C ALA A 156 -9.60 0.20 2.69
N GLN A 157 -9.17 1.16 1.87
CA GLN A 157 -9.26 2.59 2.20
C GLN A 157 -10.70 3.10 2.24
N TYR A 158 -11.56 2.66 1.32
CA TYR A 158 -12.98 3.00 1.38
C TYR A 158 -13.67 2.42 2.62
N LEU A 159 -13.34 1.19 2.99
CA LEU A 159 -13.84 0.56 4.22
C LEU A 159 -13.44 1.39 5.45
N ALA A 160 -12.18 1.81 5.53
CA ALA A 160 -11.69 2.61 6.66
C ALA A 160 -12.35 3.99 6.77
N LEU A 161 -12.86 4.53 5.66
CA LEU A 161 -13.61 5.78 5.60
C LEU A 161 -15.13 5.60 5.69
N ALA A 162 -15.61 4.39 5.99
CA ALA A 162 -17.03 4.02 6.04
C ALA A 162 -17.80 4.24 4.72
N ASN A 163 -17.12 4.24 3.58
CA ASN A 163 -17.71 4.30 2.25
C ASN A 163 -18.00 2.88 1.74
N TYR A 164 -18.93 2.18 2.40
CA TYR A 164 -19.11 0.73 2.24
C TYR A 164 -19.47 0.30 0.82
N ASP A 165 -20.32 1.04 0.10
CA ASP A 165 -20.71 0.69 -1.27
C ASP A 165 -19.52 0.76 -2.24
N GLU A 166 -18.68 1.79 -2.09
CA GLU A 166 -17.45 1.94 -2.89
C GLU A 166 -16.40 0.88 -2.51
N ALA A 167 -16.34 0.49 -1.23
CA ALA A 167 -15.48 -0.60 -0.78
C ALA A 167 -15.90 -1.94 -1.40
N ILE A 168 -17.19 -2.30 -1.34
CA ILE A 168 -17.74 -3.51 -1.97
C ILE A 168 -17.45 -3.52 -3.47
N LYS A 169 -17.68 -2.40 -4.16
CA LYS A 169 -17.38 -2.26 -5.59
C LYS A 169 -15.91 -2.48 -5.90
N ALA A 170 -15.00 -1.86 -5.14
CA ALA A 170 -13.57 -2.03 -5.32
C ALA A 170 -13.12 -3.48 -5.06
N PHE A 171 -13.59 -4.11 -3.98
CA PHE A 171 -13.29 -5.53 -3.70
C PHE A 171 -13.88 -6.47 -4.76
N THR A 172 -15.04 -6.14 -5.34
CA THR A 172 -15.61 -6.90 -6.46
C THR A 172 -14.69 -6.87 -7.68
N PHE A 173 -14.19 -5.69 -8.07
CA PHE A 173 -13.19 -5.58 -9.14
C PHE A 173 -11.87 -6.28 -8.79
N SER A 174 -11.45 -6.26 -7.52
CA SER A 174 -10.28 -7.00 -7.05
C SER A 174 -10.45 -8.50 -7.28
N LYS A 175 -11.63 -9.05 -6.93
CA LYS A 175 -12.00 -10.45 -7.14
C LYS A 175 -12.01 -10.82 -8.63
N GLU A 176 -12.67 -10.01 -9.47
CA GLU A 176 -12.71 -10.25 -10.92
C GLU A 176 -11.31 -10.35 -11.52
N LYS A 177 -10.41 -9.44 -11.12
CA LYS A 177 -9.01 -9.43 -11.57
C LYS A 177 -8.20 -10.59 -11.01
N ALA A 178 -8.50 -11.05 -9.80
CA ALA A 178 -7.86 -12.26 -9.25
C ALA A 178 -8.26 -13.51 -10.05
N ILE A 179 -9.54 -13.64 -10.39
CA ILE A 179 -10.06 -14.74 -11.23
C ILE A 179 -9.43 -14.70 -12.62
N GLU A 180 -9.40 -13.54 -13.28
CA GLU A 180 -8.73 -13.35 -14.58
C GLU A 180 -7.24 -13.75 -14.52
N GLY A 181 -6.58 -13.46 -13.39
CA GLY A 181 -5.19 -13.82 -13.15
C GLY A 181 -4.95 -15.26 -12.67
N ASN A 182 -6.00 -16.08 -12.51
CA ASN A 182 -5.94 -17.39 -11.87
C ASN A 182 -5.30 -17.37 -10.47
N ASP A 183 -5.48 -16.29 -9.71
CA ASP A 183 -4.94 -16.12 -8.37
C ASP A 183 -6.02 -16.44 -7.33
N LYS A 184 -5.99 -17.68 -6.84
CA LYS A 184 -6.99 -18.17 -5.90
C LYS A 184 -6.91 -17.47 -4.54
N MET A 185 -5.70 -17.09 -4.11
CA MET A 185 -5.49 -16.44 -2.82
C MET A 185 -6.16 -15.06 -2.81
N ASN A 186 -5.95 -14.27 -3.87
CA ASN A 186 -6.55 -12.94 -3.99
C ASN A 186 -8.07 -12.97 -4.25
N ASP A 187 -8.60 -14.00 -4.94
CA ASP A 187 -10.05 -14.21 -5.07
C ASP A 187 -10.71 -14.41 -3.69
N LEU A 188 -10.13 -15.28 -2.87
CA LEU A 188 -10.62 -15.54 -1.51
C LEU A 188 -10.47 -14.31 -0.63
N LEU A 189 -9.35 -13.58 -0.75
CA LEU A 189 -9.11 -12.36 0.00
C LEU A 189 -10.19 -11.32 -0.32
N ALA A 190 -10.37 -11.00 -1.59
CA ALA A 190 -11.38 -10.05 -2.02
C ALA A 190 -12.80 -10.47 -1.60
N SER A 191 -13.13 -11.76 -1.74
CA SER A 191 -14.42 -12.31 -1.28
C SER A 191 -14.63 -12.14 0.23
N GLY A 192 -13.60 -12.40 1.03
CA GLY A 192 -13.64 -12.20 2.48
C GLY A 192 -13.91 -10.74 2.84
N TYR A 193 -13.23 -9.79 2.19
CA TYR A 193 -13.43 -8.37 2.45
C TYR A 193 -14.79 -7.83 1.99
N ILE A 194 -15.40 -8.39 0.93
CA ILE A 194 -16.81 -8.10 0.60
C ILE A 194 -17.70 -8.52 1.76
N GLY A 195 -17.53 -9.75 2.28
CA GLY A 195 -18.30 -10.26 3.41
C GLY A 195 -18.15 -9.41 4.66
N VAL A 196 -16.90 -9.08 5.03
CA VAL A 196 -16.57 -8.18 6.15
C VAL A 196 -17.25 -6.82 6.00
N THR A 197 -17.18 -6.22 4.80
CA THR A 197 -17.78 -4.91 4.54
C THR A 197 -19.30 -4.95 4.69
N LYS A 198 -19.97 -5.99 4.17
CA LYS A 198 -21.43 -6.19 4.31
C LYS A 198 -21.85 -6.38 5.77
N ILE A 199 -21.04 -7.08 6.58
CA ILE A 199 -21.29 -7.25 8.02
C ILE A 199 -21.22 -5.90 8.73
N ILE A 200 -20.17 -5.12 8.48
CA ILE A 200 -19.95 -3.81 9.12
C ILE A 200 -21.04 -2.81 8.69
N GLN A 201 -21.44 -2.81 7.42
CA GLN A 201 -22.53 -1.97 6.92
C GLN A 201 -23.89 -2.30 7.58
N GLY A 202 -24.07 -3.54 8.06
CA GLY A 202 -25.24 -4.00 8.81
C GLY A 202 -26.46 -4.36 7.97
N SER A 203 -26.72 -3.67 6.86
CA SER A 203 -27.89 -3.92 5.98
C SER A 203 -27.87 -5.29 5.29
N GLN A 204 -26.70 -5.89 5.13
CA GLN A 204 -26.49 -7.18 4.45
C GLN A 204 -25.78 -8.21 5.33
N LYS A 205 -25.92 -8.11 6.66
CA LYS A 205 -25.13 -8.90 7.62
C LYS A 205 -25.16 -10.41 7.36
N VAL A 206 -26.33 -11.02 7.19
CA VAL A 206 -26.48 -12.48 6.97
C VAL A 206 -25.80 -12.92 5.67
N GLU A 207 -25.90 -12.11 4.61
CA GLU A 207 -25.22 -12.38 3.35
C GLU A 207 -23.70 -12.25 3.51
N GLY A 208 -23.26 -11.21 4.22
CA GLY A 208 -21.85 -10.98 4.52
C GLY A 208 -21.20 -12.10 5.34
N GLU A 209 -21.89 -12.61 6.37
CA GLU A 209 -21.46 -13.79 7.17
C GLU A 209 -21.28 -15.01 6.27
N LYS A 210 -22.24 -15.29 5.39
CA LYS A 210 -22.15 -16.40 4.44
C LYS A 210 -20.99 -16.25 3.45
N GLU A 211 -20.71 -15.04 2.98
CA GLU A 211 -19.58 -14.78 2.07
C GLU A 211 -18.23 -14.93 2.79
N LEU A 212 -18.13 -14.41 4.01
CA LEU A 212 -16.95 -14.53 4.85
C LEU A 212 -16.64 -16.00 5.20
N ASP A 213 -17.65 -16.76 5.62
CA ASP A 213 -17.49 -18.18 5.97
C ASP A 213 -16.99 -19.00 4.77
N LYS A 214 -17.50 -18.71 3.57
CA LYS A 214 -17.02 -19.35 2.34
C LYS A 214 -15.56 -19.00 2.04
N ALA A 215 -15.17 -17.74 2.20
CA ALA A 215 -13.79 -17.31 2.00
C ALA A 215 -12.84 -17.99 3.00
N ILE A 216 -13.19 -18.01 4.29
CA ILE A 216 -12.42 -18.67 5.35
C ILE A 216 -12.29 -20.17 5.07
N LYS A 217 -13.37 -20.84 4.66
CA LYS A 217 -13.31 -22.26 4.29
C LYS A 217 -12.35 -22.48 3.11
N GLY A 218 -12.43 -21.63 2.08
CA GLY A 218 -11.52 -21.69 0.94
C GLY A 218 -10.05 -21.50 1.33
N PHE A 219 -9.74 -20.57 2.24
CA PHE A 219 -8.38 -20.40 2.77
C PHE A 219 -7.89 -21.63 3.53
N LYS A 220 -8.73 -22.24 4.37
CA LYS A 220 -8.39 -23.48 5.09
C LYS A 220 -8.07 -24.64 4.15
N GLU A 221 -8.74 -24.72 3.00
CA GLU A 221 -8.48 -25.74 1.97
C GLU A 221 -7.10 -25.54 1.29
N LEU A 222 -6.57 -24.32 1.24
CA LEU A 222 -5.23 -24.05 0.70
C LEU A 222 -4.11 -24.53 1.63
N ASN A 223 -4.33 -24.53 2.95
CA ASN A 223 -3.39 -25.03 3.97
C ASN A 223 -1.96 -24.46 3.84
N THR A 224 -1.84 -23.13 3.82
CA THR A 224 -0.57 -22.40 3.75
C THR A 224 -0.50 -21.32 4.83
N GLU A 225 0.70 -20.90 5.22
CA GLU A 225 0.91 -19.83 6.22
C GLU A 225 0.24 -18.51 5.79
N ASP A 226 0.30 -18.16 4.50
CA ASP A 226 -0.36 -16.96 3.96
C ASP A 226 -1.89 -17.04 4.11
N ALA A 227 -2.48 -18.21 3.92
CA ALA A 227 -3.92 -18.41 4.09
C ALA A 227 -4.35 -18.25 5.56
N GLU A 228 -3.55 -18.76 6.49
CA GLU A 228 -3.77 -18.56 7.94
C GLU A 228 -3.67 -17.08 8.32
N PHE A 229 -2.65 -16.38 7.80
CA PHE A 229 -2.49 -14.95 7.98
C PHE A 229 -3.73 -14.18 7.51
N TYR A 230 -4.26 -14.49 6.31
CA TYR A 230 -5.45 -13.81 5.80
C TYR A 230 -6.72 -14.10 6.59
N ILE A 231 -6.90 -15.32 7.12
CA ILE A 231 -8.02 -15.65 7.99
C ILE A 231 -7.97 -14.79 9.26
N GLU A 232 -6.81 -14.69 9.91
CA GLU A 232 -6.67 -13.85 11.11
C GLU A 232 -6.84 -12.36 10.77
N GLN A 233 -6.31 -11.92 9.63
CA GLN A 233 -6.47 -10.54 9.18
C GLN A 233 -7.95 -10.17 8.97
N LEU A 234 -8.78 -11.05 8.39
CA LEU A 234 -10.22 -10.79 8.23
C LEU A 234 -10.95 -10.64 9.58
N LYS A 235 -10.56 -11.44 10.59
CA LYS A 235 -11.11 -11.32 11.95
C LYS A 235 -10.68 -10.03 12.62
N THR A 236 -9.41 -9.65 12.48
CA THR A 236 -8.86 -8.39 13.00
C THR A 236 -9.59 -7.19 12.43
N VAL A 237 -9.81 -7.16 11.12
CA VAL A 237 -10.56 -6.08 10.45
C VAL A 237 -12.00 -5.98 10.99
N LEU A 238 -12.71 -7.10 11.12
CA LEU A 238 -14.04 -7.10 11.74
C LEU A 238 -14.02 -6.50 13.15
N LYS A 239 -13.06 -6.92 13.99
CA LYS A 239 -12.91 -6.39 15.34
C LYS A 239 -12.66 -4.88 15.35
N ILE A 240 -11.85 -4.37 14.43
CA ILE A 240 -11.50 -2.94 14.39
C ILE A 240 -12.68 -2.08 13.93
N PHE A 241 -13.39 -2.52 12.89
CA PHE A 241 -14.37 -1.67 12.20
C PHE A 241 -15.84 -1.96 12.56
N ALA A 242 -16.14 -3.05 13.26
CA ALA A 242 -17.51 -3.35 13.73
C ALA A 242 -17.84 -2.76 15.11
N ASN A 243 -16.88 -2.09 15.76
CA ASN A 243 -17.05 -1.42 17.04
C ASN A 243 -17.50 0.04 16.89
#